data_AF-A0A351RUY0-F1
#
_entry.id   AF-A0A351RUY0-F1
#
_cell.length_a   1.000
_cell.length_b   1.000
_cell.length_c   1.000
_cell.angle_alpha   90.00
_cell.angle_beta   90.00
_cell.angle_gamma   90.00
#
_symmetry.space_group_name_H-M   'P 1'
#
loop_
_entity.id
_entity.type
_entity.pdbx_description
1 polymer ?
#
loop_
_entity_poly.entity_id
_entity_poly.type
_entity_poly.pdbx_seq_one_letter_code
_entity_poly.pdbx_strand_id
1 'polypeptide(L)'
;MDRLQEEEKDMKCVICHGDEIKITDVKEEFTIGNDIIYVPIKVPVCKTCGERYYDRRTVQLLEEVEEKLIKTKSELKEVGKVLMYEVSHSL
;
A
#
# COMPACT_ATOMS: atom_id res chain seq x y z
N MET A 1 -27.70 11.81 3.16
CA MET A 1 -26.36 12.41 3.26
C MET A 1 -25.46 11.32 3.84
N ASP A 2 -24.43 10.96 3.10
CA ASP A 2 -23.59 9.79 3.37
C ASP A 2 -22.66 10.11 4.56
N ARG A 3 -22.84 9.39 5.68
CA ARG A 3 -22.13 9.67 6.97
C ARG A 3 -20.61 9.62 6.86
N LEU A 4 -20.08 9.06 5.78
CA LEU A 4 -18.66 8.97 5.50
C LEU A 4 -18.02 10.33 5.12
N GLN A 5 -18.82 11.31 4.68
CA GLN A 5 -18.30 12.63 4.29
C GLN A 5 -18.07 13.59 5.48
N GLU A 6 -18.64 13.31 6.64
CA GLU A 6 -18.55 14.20 7.82
C GLU A 6 -17.31 13.94 8.69
N GLU A 7 -16.76 12.72 8.67
CA GLU A 7 -15.53 12.37 9.43
C GLU A 7 -14.23 12.86 8.74
N GLU A 8 -14.28 13.24 7.46
CA GLU A 8 -13.10 13.70 6.69
C GLU A 8 -12.59 15.09 7.11
N LYS A 9 -13.39 15.88 7.84
CA LYS A 9 -13.14 17.33 7.96
C LYS A 9 -12.14 17.74 9.06
N ASP A 10 -11.81 16.86 10.01
CA ASP A 10 -11.00 17.21 11.19
C ASP A 10 -9.84 16.24 11.49
N MET A 11 -9.58 15.25 10.64
CA MET A 11 -8.45 14.34 10.85
C MET A 11 -7.13 15.07 10.56
N LYS A 12 -6.27 15.19 11.58
CA LYS A 12 -4.90 15.64 11.42
C LYS A 12 -3.93 14.47 11.36
N CYS A 13 -2.90 14.63 10.55
CA CYS A 13 -1.84 13.66 10.44
C CYS A 13 -1.13 13.50 11.80
N VAL A 14 -0.98 12.28 12.29
CA VAL A 14 -0.27 12.04 13.56
C VAL A 14 1.23 12.23 13.44
N ILE A 15 1.77 12.18 12.22
CA ILE A 15 3.20 12.30 11.92
C ILE A 15 3.63 13.74 11.67
N CYS A 16 2.93 14.46 10.78
CA CYS A 16 3.32 15.82 10.38
C CYS A 16 2.33 16.90 10.82
N HIS A 17 1.23 16.54 11.49
CA HIS A 17 0.15 17.44 11.91
C HIS A 17 -0.55 18.23 10.79
N GLY A 18 -0.28 17.88 9.53
CA GLY A 18 -0.99 18.39 8.37
C GLY A 18 -2.44 17.91 8.33
N ASP A 19 -3.29 18.67 7.66
CA ASP A 19 -4.73 18.48 7.53
C ASP A 19 -5.13 17.87 6.17
N GLU A 20 -4.19 17.71 5.24
CA GLU A 20 -4.44 17.14 3.92
C GLU A 20 -4.50 15.61 3.92
N ILE A 21 -5.43 15.02 4.68
CA ILE A 21 -5.73 13.58 4.63
C ILE A 21 -6.75 13.29 3.53
N LYS A 22 -6.44 12.37 2.61
CA LYS A 22 -7.36 11.99 1.51
C LYS A 22 -7.37 10.49 1.26
N ILE A 23 -8.55 9.92 1.04
CA ILE A 23 -8.69 8.55 0.52
C ILE A 23 -7.98 8.46 -0.83
N THR A 24 -7.06 7.50 -0.95
CA THR A 24 -6.18 7.35 -2.11
C THR A 24 -6.05 5.88 -2.46
N ASP A 25 -6.09 5.57 -3.75
CA ASP A 25 -5.65 4.27 -4.28
C ASP A 25 -4.13 4.16 -4.14
N VAL A 26 -3.68 3.24 -3.29
CA VAL A 26 -2.26 2.91 -3.10
C VAL A 26 -2.00 1.47 -3.52
N LYS A 27 -0.74 1.15 -3.77
CA LYS A 27 -0.28 -0.22 -3.99
C LYS A 27 0.61 -0.60 -2.82
N GLU A 28 0.17 -1.57 -2.03
CA GLU A 28 1.04 -2.21 -1.06
C GLU A 28 1.95 -3.21 -1.77
N GLU A 29 3.20 -3.25 -1.35
CA GLU A 29 4.22 -4.10 -1.94
C GLU A 29 4.48 -5.31 -1.03
N PHE A 30 4.41 -6.50 -1.61
CA PHE A 30 4.85 -7.73 -0.98
C PHE A 30 6.01 -8.31 -1.79
N THR A 31 7.10 -8.67 -1.11
CA THR A 31 8.26 -9.33 -1.72
C THR A 31 8.23 -10.82 -1.41
N ILE A 32 8.19 -11.67 -2.43
CA ILE A 32 8.25 -13.13 -2.27
C ILE A 32 9.40 -13.67 -3.12
N GLY A 33 10.51 -14.01 -2.46
CA GLY A 33 11.75 -14.35 -3.17
C GLY A 33 12.25 -13.13 -3.96
N ASN A 34 12.30 -13.25 -5.28
CA ASN A 34 12.68 -12.16 -6.20
C ASN A 34 11.47 -11.45 -6.84
N ASP A 35 10.25 -11.90 -6.54
CA ASP A 35 9.04 -11.35 -7.13
C ASP A 35 8.52 -10.18 -6.27
N ILE A 36 8.10 -9.11 -6.95
CA ILE A 36 7.41 -7.96 -6.35
C ILE A 36 5.94 -8.05 -6.72
N ILE A 37 5.07 -8.10 -5.71
CA ILE A 37 3.63 -8.24 -5.87
C ILE A 37 2.96 -6.98 -5.33
N TYR A 38 2.15 -6.34 -6.17
CA TYR A 38 1.38 -5.15 -5.79
C TYR A 38 -0.06 -5.51 -5.44
N VAL A 39 -0.50 -5.10 -4.25
CA VAL A 39 -1.88 -5.23 -3.78
C VAL A 39 -2.54 -3.86 -3.76
N PRO A 40 -3.46 -3.56 -4.70
CA PRO A 40 -4.14 -2.27 -4.73
C PRO A 40 -5.19 -2.18 -3.61
N ILE A 41 -5.14 -1.12 -2.82
CA ILE A 41 -6.10 -0.83 -1.75
C ILE A 41 -6.45 0.66 -1.71
N LYS A 42 -7.55 1.02 -1.05
CA LYS A 42 -7.94 2.41 -0.79
C LYS A 42 -7.84 2.71 0.68
N VAL A 43 -6.99 3.68 1.03
CA VAL A 43 -6.78 4.12 2.42
C VAL A 43 -6.64 5.65 2.50
N PRO A 44 -6.95 6.27 3.65
CA PRO A 44 -6.56 7.65 3.91
C PRO A 44 -5.04 7.80 3.87
N VAL A 45 -4.56 8.82 3.15
CA VAL A 45 -3.14 9.16 3.05
C VAL A 45 -2.95 10.65 3.29
N CYS A 46 -1.98 11.01 4.13
CA CYS A 46 -1.53 12.38 4.26
C CYS A 46 -0.79 12.81 3.00
N LYS A 47 -1.32 13.80 2.26
CA LYS A 47 -0.71 14.32 1.03
C LYS A 47 0.54 15.16 1.29
N THR A 48 0.78 15.57 2.53
CA THR A 48 1.97 16.33 2.92
C THR A 48 3.19 15.44 3.15
N CYS A 49 3.04 14.31 3.87
CA CYS A 49 4.18 13.47 4.27
C CYS A 49 4.12 12.02 3.78
N GLY A 50 3.00 11.58 3.21
CA GLY A 50 2.82 10.22 2.68
C GLY A 50 2.34 9.19 3.70
N GLU A 51 2.10 9.57 4.96
CA GLU A 51 1.60 8.64 5.99
C GLU A 51 0.27 8.01 5.57
N ARG A 52 0.19 6.69 5.65
CA ARG A 52 -0.99 5.89 5.29
C ARG A 52 -1.70 5.42 6.56
N TYR A 53 -3.02 5.44 6.57
CA TYR A 53 -3.84 5.05 7.73
C TYR A 53 -4.61 3.77 7.42
N TYR A 54 -4.27 2.68 8.10
CA TYR A 54 -4.94 1.39 7.92
C TYR A 54 -5.94 1.15 9.05
N ASP A 55 -7.19 0.88 8.68
CA ASP A 55 -8.16 0.36 9.63
C ASP A 55 -7.93 -1.14 9.89
N ARG A 56 -8.57 -1.65 10.94
CA ARG A 56 -8.43 -3.07 11.33
C ARG A 56 -8.81 -4.02 10.19
N ARG A 57 -9.81 -3.68 9.37
CA ARG A 57 -10.27 -4.55 8.28
C ARG A 57 -9.24 -4.61 7.16
N THR A 58 -8.60 -3.48 6.88
CA THR A 58 -7.56 -3.36 5.86
C THR A 58 -6.31 -4.12 6.28
N VAL A 59 -5.90 -4.02 7.54
CA VAL A 59 -4.78 -4.83 8.07
C VAL A 59 -5.08 -6.32 7.96
N GLN A 60 -6.26 -6.76 8.40
CA GLN A 60 -6.67 -8.17 8.30
C GLN A 60 -6.70 -8.68 6.84
N LEU A 61 -7.17 -7.85 5.91
CA LEU A 61 -7.13 -8.16 4.48
C LEU A 61 -5.70 -8.36 3.97
N LEU A 62 -4.78 -7.48 4.35
CA LEU A 62 -3.38 -7.56 3.94
C LEU A 62 -2.70 -8.81 4.51
N GLU A 63 -2.96 -9.15 5.77
CA GLU A 63 -2.47 -10.40 6.41
C GLU A 63 -3.01 -11.65 5.67
N GLU A 64 -4.30 -11.68 5.35
CA GLU A 64 -4.89 -12.78 4.57
C GLU A 64 -4.30 -12.91 3.17
N VAL A 65 -4.02 -11.77 2.52
CA VAL A 65 -3.39 -11.76 1.19
C VAL A 65 -1.97 -12.28 1.28
N GLU A 66 -1.17 -11.85 2.25
CA GLU A 66 0.18 -12.33 2.49
C GLU A 66 0.21 -13.86 2.67
N GLU A 67 -0.64 -14.39 3.55
CA GLU A 67 -0.74 -15.84 3.74
C GLU A 67 -1.10 -16.59 2.46
N LYS A 68 -2.04 -16.06 1.68
CA LYS A 68 -2.46 -16.65 0.40
C LYS A 68 -1.32 -16.68 -0.60
N LEU A 69 -0.56 -15.60 -0.72
CA LEU A 69 0.57 -15.49 -1.64
C LEU A 69 1.72 -16.44 -1.27
N ILE A 70 1.97 -16.65 0.02
CA ILE A 70 2.98 -17.61 0.51
C ILE A 70 2.56 -19.06 0.24
N LYS A 71 1.30 -19.40 0.52
CA LYS A 71 0.78 -20.78 0.39
C LYS A 71 0.47 -21.17 -1.06
N THR A 72 0.06 -20.19 -1.85
CA THR A 72 -0.46 -20.38 -3.20
C THR A 72 0.17 -19.32 -4.07
N LYS A 73 0.96 -19.72 -5.07
CA LYS A 73 1.26 -18.85 -6.21
C LYS A 73 0.01 -18.71 -7.08
N SER A 74 -1.05 -18.14 -6.50
CA SER A 74 -2.31 -17.82 -7.17
C SER A 74 -2.05 -17.07 -8.48
N GLU A 75 -3.05 -17.00 -9.36
CA GLU A 75 -2.99 -16.39 -10.70
C GLU A 75 -2.65 -14.88 -10.64
N LEU A 76 -1.38 -14.58 -10.36
CA LEU A 76 -0.84 -13.24 -10.43
C LEU A 76 -0.77 -12.83 -11.90
N LYS A 77 -1.34 -11.67 -12.20
CA LYS A 77 -1.23 -11.08 -13.53
C LYS A 77 0.06 -10.27 -13.61
N GLU A 78 0.90 -10.58 -14.60
CA GLU A 78 2.04 -9.71 -14.94
C GLU A 78 1.50 -8.33 -15.35
N VAL A 79 1.95 -7.28 -14.65
CA VAL A 79 1.59 -5.88 -14.94
C VAL A 79 2.73 -5.10 -15.61
N GLY A 80 3.92 -5.69 -15.71
CA GLY A 80 5.13 -5.10 -16.26
C GLY A 80 6.36 -5.92 -15.87
N LYS A 81 7.56 -5.44 -16.23
CA LYS A 81 8.84 -6.09 -15.91
C LYS A 81 9.67 -5.23 -14.98
N VAL A 82 10.18 -5.83 -13.92
CA VAL A 82 11.21 -5.26 -13.05
C VAL A 82 12.56 -5.77 -13.53
N LEU A 83 13.49 -4.86 -13.83
CA LEU A 83 14.82 -5.18 -14.35
C LEU A 83 15.87 -4.71 -13.34
N MET A 84 16.90 -5.53 -13.15
CA MET A 84 18.07 -5.17 -12.33
C MET A 84 19.25 -4.86 -13.26
N TYR A 85 19.95 -3.75 -13.00
CA TYR A 85 21.19 -3.41 -13.70
C TYR A 85 22.38 -3.87 -12.87
N GLU A 86 23.13 -4.83 -13.39
CA GLU A 86 24.35 -5.36 -12.75
C GLU A 86 25.51 -4.40 -12.95
N VAL A 87 26.09 -3.88 -11.86
CA VAL A 87 27.26 -3.01 -11.91
C VAL A 87 28.51 -3.84 -11.71
N SER A 88 29.23 -4.14 -12.79
CA SER A 88 30.55 -4.77 -12.72
C SER A 88 31.58 -3.75 -12.23
N HIS A 89 31.89 -3.76 -10.93
CA HIS A 89 33.05 -3.04 -10.40
C HIS A 89 34.33 -3.73 -10.87
N SER A 90 35.00 -3.14 -11.85
CA SER A 90 36.40 -3.45 -12.14
C SER A 90 37.24 -2.65 -11.13
N LEU A 91 37.73 -3.33 -10.09
CA LEU A 91 38.78 -2.80 -9.21
C LEU A 91 40.11 -2.74 -9.96
#